data_AF-A0A954B0U4-F1
#
_entry.id   AF-A0A954B0U4-F1
#
_cell.length_a   1.000
_cell.length_b   1.000
_cell.length_c   1.000
_cell.angle_alpha   90.00
_cell.angle_beta   90.00
_cell.angle_gamma   90.00
#
_symmetry.space_group_name_H-M   'P 1'
#
loop_
_entity.id
_entity.type
_entity.pdbx_description
1 polymer ?
#
loop_
_entity_poly.entity_id
_entity_poly.type
_entity_poly.pdbx_seq_one_letter_code
_entity_poly.pdbx_strand_id
1 'polypeptide(L)'
;MRASWHALHARLVTTSNRLTFLRDFRQIAAGHAALCGIADPAALLDRLHRAEGDPEDRNGLLRALVLAAQAPDDTAETATVLLLLAHLPGLDAAYGRLLRHVRDDPDGLASEIAARVTEGILRLDLTRVSRIAATLIRNVERDIRRDLARDAEWQRRQGAIDPAAIPAEAVDAGAADRLARSVCDALGRDGPLVVAVVLDGLSRKTAARFYGLSHDAARKRVGRAMARLAQNSGKS
;
A
#
# COMPACT_ATOMS: atom_id res chain seq x y z
N MET A 1 17.74 -2.55 6.27
CA MET A 1 17.27 -1.78 7.44
C MET A 1 15.85 -2.22 7.81
N ARG A 2 15.56 -2.42 9.11
CA ARG A 2 14.21 -2.70 9.66
C ARG A 2 13.61 -1.50 10.42
N ALA A 3 14.29 -0.35 10.40
CA ALA A 3 14.00 0.78 11.29
C ALA A 3 12.61 1.40 11.05
N SER A 4 12.23 1.65 9.80
CA SER A 4 10.90 2.15 9.43
C SER A 4 9.78 1.18 9.79
N TRP A 5 10.02 -0.12 9.59
CA TRP A 5 9.08 -1.18 9.98
C TRP A 5 8.87 -1.22 11.50
N HIS A 6 9.94 -1.20 12.30
CA HIS A 6 9.82 -1.10 13.75
C HIS A 6 9.18 0.22 14.21
N ALA A 7 9.43 1.34 13.52
CA ALA A 7 8.81 2.62 13.82
C ALA A 7 7.29 2.60 13.57
N LEU A 8 6.85 1.93 12.49
CA LEU A 8 5.42 1.69 12.25
C LEU A 8 4.81 0.88 13.39
N HIS A 9 5.46 -0.21 13.82
CA HIS A 9 5.01 -1.03 14.94
C HIS A 9 4.86 -0.21 16.21
N ALA A 10 5.91 0.52 16.59
CA ALA A 10 5.93 1.35 17.80
C ALA A 10 4.79 2.37 17.77
N ARG A 11 4.56 3.03 16.62
CA ARG A 11 3.48 4.00 16.45
C ARG A 11 2.10 3.38 16.63
N LEU A 12 1.86 2.18 16.10
CA LEU A 12 0.59 1.48 16.27
C LEU A 12 0.34 1.14 17.75
N VAL A 13 1.36 0.62 18.45
CA VAL A 13 1.28 0.30 19.89
C VAL A 13 1.05 1.56 20.74
N THR A 14 1.73 2.66 20.43
CA THR A 14 1.49 3.93 21.14
C THR A 14 0.06 4.43 20.92
N THR A 15 -0.50 4.22 19.72
CA THR A 15 -1.87 4.64 19.40
C THR A 15 -2.89 3.81 20.16
N SER A 16 -2.68 2.50 20.32
CA SER A 16 -3.59 1.63 21.07
C SER A 16 -3.64 1.91 22.58
N ASN A 17 -2.63 2.59 23.12
CA ASN A 17 -2.53 2.89 24.56
C ASN A 17 -3.27 4.18 24.97
N ARG A 18 -4.00 4.84 24.06
CA ARG A 18 -4.74 6.07 24.36
C ARG A 18 -6.09 5.75 25.02
N LEU A 19 -6.54 6.61 25.95
CA LEU A 19 -7.85 6.45 26.59
C LEU A 19 -9.02 6.49 25.58
N THR A 20 -8.92 7.32 24.54
CA THR A 20 -9.90 7.36 23.45
C THR A 20 -9.98 6.02 22.74
N PHE A 21 -8.85 5.37 22.49
CA PHE A 21 -8.77 4.05 21.87
C PHE A 21 -9.53 2.98 22.67
N LEU A 22 -9.40 2.99 23.99
CA LEU A 22 -10.13 2.07 24.87
C LEU A 22 -11.64 2.33 24.84
N ARG A 23 -12.06 3.60 24.82
CA ARG A 23 -13.48 3.97 24.68
C ARG A 23 -14.05 3.48 23.35
N ASP A 24 -13.35 3.75 22.26
CA ASP A 24 -13.78 3.39 20.92
C ASP A 24 -13.81 1.86 20.76
N PHE A 25 -12.84 1.14 21.34
CA PHE A 25 -12.85 -0.32 21.40
C PHE A 25 -14.09 -0.86 22.13
N ARG A 26 -14.46 -0.28 23.28
CA ARG A 26 -15.66 -0.70 24.03
C ARG A 26 -16.93 -0.49 23.20
N GLN A 27 -17.00 0.61 22.45
CA GLN A 27 -18.12 0.87 21.53
C GLN A 27 -18.18 -0.19 20.42
N ILE A 28 -17.05 -0.52 19.80
CA ILE A 28 -16.97 -1.61 18.82
C ILE A 28 -17.41 -2.94 19.46
N ALA A 29 -16.90 -3.27 20.65
CA ALA A 29 -17.19 -4.53 21.33
C ALA A 29 -18.68 -4.67 21.68
N ALA A 30 -19.35 -3.58 22.05
CA ALA A 30 -20.79 -3.56 22.32
C ALA A 30 -21.64 -3.79 21.05
N GLY A 31 -21.14 -3.38 19.87
CA GLY A 31 -21.82 -3.53 18.59
C GLY A 31 -21.67 -4.90 17.91
N HIS A 32 -20.76 -5.75 18.40
CA HIS A 32 -20.42 -7.02 17.73
C HIS A 32 -20.37 -8.19 18.71
N ALA A 33 -21.28 -9.16 18.53
CA ALA A 33 -21.39 -10.35 19.39
C ALA A 33 -20.07 -11.13 19.54
N ALA A 34 -19.26 -11.23 18.47
CA ALA A 34 -17.97 -11.91 18.50
C ALA A 34 -16.96 -11.26 19.46
N LEU A 35 -17.07 -9.95 19.70
CA LEU A 35 -16.18 -9.18 20.57
C LEU A 35 -16.74 -9.03 22.00
N CYS A 36 -17.96 -9.54 22.24
CA CYS A 36 -18.60 -9.47 23.55
C CYS A 36 -17.75 -10.18 24.62
N GLY A 37 -17.59 -9.53 25.76
CA GLY A 37 -16.84 -10.07 26.91
C GLY A 37 -15.32 -9.93 26.82
N ILE A 38 -14.77 -9.34 25.76
CA ILE A 38 -13.35 -9.00 25.70
C ILE A 38 -13.10 -7.72 26.50
N ALA A 39 -12.27 -7.80 27.54
CA ALA A 39 -12.09 -6.72 28.51
C ALA A 39 -11.45 -5.45 27.93
N ASP A 40 -10.43 -5.62 27.08
CA ASP A 40 -9.63 -4.53 26.54
C ASP A 40 -8.92 -4.93 25.21
N PRO A 41 -8.31 -3.96 24.50
CA PRO A 41 -7.54 -4.24 23.28
C PRO A 41 -6.40 -5.26 23.43
N ALA A 42 -5.73 -5.32 24.59
CA ALA A 42 -4.62 -6.25 24.80
C ALA A 42 -5.14 -7.69 24.87
N ALA A 43 -6.23 -7.92 25.61
CA ALA A 43 -6.89 -9.22 25.68
C ALA A 43 -7.39 -9.71 24.30
N LEU A 44 -7.87 -8.78 23.45
CA LEU A 44 -8.21 -9.09 22.05
C LEU A 44 -6.99 -9.56 21.27
N LEU A 45 -5.89 -8.79 21.31
CA LEU A 45 -4.66 -9.10 20.56
C LEU A 45 -4.03 -10.41 21.04
N ASP A 46 -3.97 -10.64 22.35
CA ASP A 46 -3.50 -11.90 22.93
C ASP A 46 -4.31 -13.10 22.41
N ARG A 47 -5.64 -12.96 22.30
CA ARG A 47 -6.51 -14.00 21.73
C ARG A 47 -6.27 -14.21 20.23
N LEU A 48 -6.04 -13.14 19.47
CA LEU A 48 -5.76 -13.21 18.03
C LEU A 48 -4.38 -13.80 17.71
N HIS A 49 -3.39 -13.58 18.58
CA HIS A 49 -2.01 -14.05 18.39
C HIS A 49 -1.70 -15.42 19.00
N ARG A 50 -2.60 -15.97 19.83
CA ARG A 50 -2.43 -17.31 20.42
C ARG A 50 -2.30 -18.36 19.31
N ALA A 51 -1.27 -19.22 19.39
CA ALA A 51 -1.07 -20.28 18.39
C ALA A 51 -2.21 -21.31 18.41
N GLU A 52 -2.70 -21.62 19.60
CA GLU A 52 -3.77 -22.57 19.87
C GLU A 52 -5.13 -21.86 19.94
N GLY A 53 -6.17 -22.47 19.36
CA GLY A 53 -7.55 -21.97 19.38
C GLY A 53 -8.31 -22.32 18.11
N ASP A 54 -9.63 -22.16 18.15
CA ASP A 54 -10.49 -22.37 16.99
C ASP A 54 -10.21 -21.29 15.91
N PRO A 55 -9.81 -21.68 14.69
CA PRO A 55 -9.65 -20.75 13.59
C PRO A 55 -10.92 -19.97 13.24
N GLU A 56 -12.11 -20.55 13.46
CA GLU A 56 -13.38 -19.89 13.15
C GLU A 56 -13.69 -18.78 14.14
N ASP A 57 -13.48 -19.02 15.45
CA ASP A 57 -13.51 -17.98 16.48
C ASP A 57 -12.61 -16.80 16.12
N ARG A 58 -11.35 -17.07 15.75
CA ARG A 58 -10.39 -16.02 15.37
C ARG A 58 -10.88 -15.25 14.15
N ASN A 59 -11.41 -15.95 13.17
CA ASN A 59 -11.95 -15.33 11.97
C ASN A 59 -13.21 -14.50 12.27
N GLY A 60 -14.05 -14.92 13.22
CA GLY A 60 -15.18 -14.16 13.73
C GLY A 60 -14.76 -12.83 14.37
N LEU A 61 -13.70 -12.84 15.20
CA LEU A 61 -13.12 -11.63 15.78
C LEU A 61 -12.61 -10.68 14.69
N LEU A 62 -11.85 -11.19 13.73
CA LEU A 62 -11.33 -10.39 12.60
C LEU A 62 -12.47 -9.84 11.75
N ARG A 63 -13.54 -10.61 11.53
CA ARG A 63 -14.71 -10.18 10.76
C ARG A 63 -15.41 -9.00 11.43
N ALA A 64 -15.61 -9.06 12.75
CA ALA A 64 -16.19 -7.96 13.51
C ALA A 64 -15.36 -6.68 13.37
N LEU A 65 -14.03 -6.78 13.49
CA LEU A 65 -13.15 -5.63 13.30
C LEU A 65 -13.17 -5.09 11.87
N VAL A 66 -13.25 -5.95 10.84
CA VAL A 66 -13.37 -5.49 9.45
C VAL A 66 -14.68 -4.74 9.24
N LEU A 67 -15.79 -5.22 9.79
CA LEU A 67 -17.07 -4.51 9.72
C LEU A 67 -16.98 -3.12 10.37
N ALA A 68 -16.40 -3.04 11.57
CA ALA A 68 -16.19 -1.75 12.24
C ALA A 68 -15.25 -0.82 11.46
N ALA A 69 -14.18 -1.35 10.86
CA ALA A 69 -13.26 -0.56 10.04
C ALA A 69 -13.88 -0.04 8.73
N GLN A 70 -14.91 -0.73 8.21
CA GLN A 70 -15.64 -0.35 7.00
C GLN A 70 -16.86 0.54 7.28
N ALA A 71 -17.27 0.67 8.55
CA ALA A 71 -18.38 1.53 8.93
C ALA A 71 -17.97 3.02 8.85
N PRO A 72 -18.87 3.92 8.43
CA PRO A 72 -18.59 5.35 8.37
C PRO A 72 -18.78 6.01 9.75
N ASP A 73 -18.06 5.52 10.77
CA ASP A 73 -18.14 6.01 12.14
C ASP A 73 -16.76 6.36 12.74
N ASP A 74 -16.78 7.03 13.90
CA ASP A 74 -15.58 7.50 14.59
C ASP A 74 -14.70 6.36 15.13
N THR A 75 -15.17 5.12 15.12
CA THR A 75 -14.44 3.94 15.62
C THR A 75 -13.67 3.20 14.53
N ALA A 76 -13.88 3.55 13.25
CA ALA A 76 -13.24 2.91 12.11
C ALA A 76 -11.70 2.96 12.16
N GLU A 77 -11.12 4.06 12.66
CA GLU A 77 -9.67 4.16 12.85
C GLU A 77 -9.17 3.18 13.91
N THR A 78 -9.85 3.09 15.06
CA THR A 78 -9.53 2.13 16.12
C THR A 78 -9.58 0.69 15.62
N ALA A 79 -10.63 0.33 14.87
CA ALA A 79 -10.76 -0.98 14.27
C ALA A 79 -9.64 -1.28 13.26
N THR A 80 -9.27 -0.29 12.44
CA THR A 80 -8.17 -0.40 11.48
C THR A 80 -6.83 -0.63 12.19
N VAL A 81 -6.54 0.11 13.27
CA VAL A 81 -5.32 -0.06 14.07
C VAL A 81 -5.29 -1.46 14.72
N LEU A 82 -6.41 -1.93 15.27
CA LEU A 82 -6.51 -3.28 15.83
C LEU A 82 -6.26 -4.36 14.77
N LEU A 83 -6.80 -4.20 13.56
CA LEU A 83 -6.50 -5.11 12.46
C LEU A 83 -5.03 -5.07 12.07
N LEU A 84 -4.42 -3.89 11.96
CA LEU A 84 -2.98 -3.79 11.68
C LEU A 84 -2.16 -4.53 12.73
N LEU A 85 -2.45 -4.30 14.02
CA LEU A 85 -1.80 -4.96 15.15
C LEU A 85 -2.03 -6.49 15.13
N ALA A 86 -3.24 -6.94 14.85
CA ALA A 86 -3.59 -8.36 14.76
C ALA A 86 -2.80 -9.08 13.65
N HIS A 87 -2.55 -8.40 12.53
CA HIS A 87 -1.85 -8.99 11.39
C HIS A 87 -0.32 -8.85 11.48
N LEU A 88 0.23 -8.13 12.47
CA LEU A 88 1.66 -7.85 12.56
C LEU A 88 2.55 -9.09 12.40
N PRO A 89 2.33 -10.22 13.10
CA PRO A 89 3.22 -11.39 12.93
C PRO A 89 3.24 -11.92 11.49
N GLY A 90 2.09 -11.86 10.81
CA GLY A 90 1.97 -12.27 9.41
C GLY A 90 2.59 -11.27 8.45
N LEU A 91 2.44 -9.97 8.74
CA LEU A 91 3.04 -8.89 7.98
C LEU A 91 4.56 -8.81 8.19
N ASP A 92 5.08 -9.13 9.37
CA ASP A 92 6.51 -9.29 9.69
C ASP A 92 7.14 -10.35 8.78
N ALA A 93 6.48 -11.50 8.70
CA ALA A 93 6.90 -12.59 7.84
C ALA A 93 6.83 -12.19 6.36
N ALA A 94 5.78 -11.47 5.95
CA ALA A 94 5.65 -10.93 4.60
C ALA A 94 6.74 -9.91 4.26
N TYR A 95 7.01 -8.96 5.17
CA TYR A 95 8.08 -7.97 5.04
C TYR A 95 9.43 -8.65 4.85
N GLY A 96 9.75 -9.66 5.68
CA GLY A 96 10.99 -10.43 5.53
C GLY A 96 11.12 -11.17 4.20
N ARG A 97 10.00 -11.68 3.63
CA ARG A 97 9.98 -12.29 2.29
C ARG A 97 10.15 -11.25 1.17
N LEU A 98 9.46 -10.12 1.28
CA LEU A 98 9.46 -9.06 0.28
C LEU A 98 10.80 -8.32 0.24
N LEU A 99 11.46 -8.15 1.39
CA LEU A 99 12.77 -7.51 1.49
C LEU A 99 13.84 -8.22 0.62
N ARG A 100 13.69 -9.52 0.35
CA ARG A 100 14.58 -10.27 -0.56
C ARG A 100 14.50 -9.79 -2.02
N HIS A 101 13.44 -9.07 -2.37
CA HIS A 101 13.15 -8.59 -3.72
C HIS A 101 13.32 -7.06 -3.85
N VAL A 102 13.57 -6.35 -2.76
CA VAL A 102 13.72 -4.89 -2.72
C VAL A 102 15.14 -4.58 -2.26
N ARG A 103 16.02 -4.20 -3.21
CA ARG A 103 17.43 -3.90 -2.91
C ARG A 103 17.64 -2.46 -2.44
N ASP A 104 16.90 -1.50 -3.00
CA ASP A 104 17.30 -0.09 -2.93
C ASP A 104 16.40 0.80 -2.02
N ASP A 105 15.19 0.35 -1.65
CA ASP A 105 14.24 1.15 -0.83
C ASP A 105 13.45 0.32 0.20
N PRO A 106 14.09 -0.14 1.29
CA PRO A 106 13.40 -0.86 2.37
C PRO A 106 12.38 0.00 3.12
N ASP A 107 12.56 1.33 3.18
CA ASP A 107 11.64 2.22 3.89
C ASP A 107 10.36 2.50 3.09
N GLY A 108 10.48 2.57 1.76
CA GLY A 108 9.34 2.55 0.86
C GLY A 108 8.47 1.30 1.03
N LEU A 109 9.11 0.13 1.23
CA LEU A 109 8.39 -1.14 1.42
C LEU A 109 7.49 -1.13 2.66
N ALA A 110 7.96 -0.59 3.79
CA ALA A 110 7.15 -0.53 5.01
C ALA A 110 5.87 0.32 4.82
N SER A 111 6.02 1.48 4.18
CA SER A 111 4.89 2.38 3.87
C SER A 111 3.93 1.73 2.86
N GLU A 112 4.48 1.03 1.87
CA GLU A 112 3.70 0.34 0.84
C GLU A 112 2.88 -0.82 1.40
N ILE A 113 3.47 -1.63 2.30
CA ILE A 113 2.75 -2.69 3.01
C ILE A 113 1.60 -2.09 3.83
N ALA A 114 1.87 -1.05 4.62
CA ALA A 114 0.86 -0.37 5.42
C ALA A 114 -0.30 0.14 4.56
N ALA A 115 0.01 0.82 3.45
CA ALA A 115 -1.01 1.32 2.53
C ALA A 115 -1.88 0.20 1.95
N ARG A 116 -1.28 -0.91 1.51
CA ARG A 116 -2.02 -2.02 0.89
C ARG A 116 -2.83 -2.85 1.86
N VAL A 117 -2.33 -3.07 3.07
CA VAL A 117 -3.13 -3.79 4.07
C VAL A 117 -4.32 -2.94 4.51
N THR A 118 -4.14 -1.63 4.69
CA THR A 118 -5.25 -0.71 5.00
C THR A 118 -6.28 -0.67 3.86
N GLU A 119 -5.83 -0.51 2.61
CA GLU A 119 -6.73 -0.55 1.43
C GLU A 119 -7.41 -1.92 1.30
N GLY A 120 -6.69 -3.00 1.59
CA GLY A 120 -7.20 -4.37 1.58
C GLY A 120 -8.29 -4.59 2.64
N ILE A 121 -8.13 -4.04 3.84
CA ILE A 121 -9.13 -4.06 4.91
C ILE A 121 -10.39 -3.32 4.46
N LEU A 122 -10.24 -2.09 3.96
CA LEU A 122 -11.36 -1.22 3.57
C LEU A 122 -12.16 -1.77 2.39
N ARG A 123 -11.57 -2.64 1.56
CA ARG A 123 -12.22 -3.24 0.38
C ARG A 123 -12.52 -4.73 0.52
N LEU A 124 -12.29 -5.32 1.70
CA LEU A 124 -12.44 -6.75 1.87
C LEU A 124 -13.90 -7.17 1.73
N ASP A 125 -14.18 -8.03 0.75
CA ASP A 125 -15.51 -8.62 0.56
C ASP A 125 -15.72 -9.79 1.54
N LEU A 126 -16.38 -9.49 2.65
CA LEU A 126 -16.69 -10.45 3.70
C LEU A 126 -17.75 -11.50 3.29
N THR A 127 -18.38 -11.39 2.13
CA THR A 127 -19.26 -12.45 1.60
C THR A 127 -18.47 -13.57 0.93
N ARG A 128 -17.27 -13.26 0.43
CA ARG A 128 -16.40 -14.20 -0.29
C ARG A 128 -15.22 -14.68 0.53
N VAL A 129 -14.78 -13.89 1.51
CA VAL A 129 -13.58 -14.17 2.30
C VAL A 129 -13.93 -14.80 3.64
N SER A 130 -13.62 -16.09 3.79
CA SER A 130 -13.74 -16.83 5.04
C SER A 130 -12.44 -16.94 5.84
N ARG A 131 -11.29 -16.57 5.27
CA ARG A 131 -9.99 -16.58 5.96
C ARG A 131 -9.32 -15.22 5.85
N ILE A 132 -9.75 -14.28 6.71
CA ILE A 132 -9.40 -12.86 6.59
C ILE A 132 -7.88 -12.66 6.63
N ALA A 133 -7.20 -13.14 7.67
CA ALA A 133 -5.77 -12.91 7.85
C ALA A 133 -4.92 -13.46 6.71
N ALA A 134 -5.15 -14.73 6.35
CA ALA A 134 -4.42 -15.36 5.26
C ALA A 134 -4.67 -14.65 3.92
N THR A 135 -5.89 -14.15 3.70
CA THR A 135 -6.24 -13.45 2.46
C THR A 135 -5.58 -12.08 2.36
N LEU A 136 -5.65 -11.28 3.42
CA LEU A 136 -5.02 -9.95 3.46
C LEU A 136 -3.51 -10.06 3.24
N ILE A 137 -2.82 -10.93 3.99
CA ILE A 137 -1.36 -11.11 3.89
C ILE A 137 -0.97 -11.57 2.47
N ARG A 138 -1.66 -12.59 1.94
CA ARG A 138 -1.37 -13.09 0.58
C ARG A 138 -1.63 -12.05 -0.50
N ASN A 139 -2.72 -11.28 -0.38
CA ASN A 139 -3.03 -10.22 -1.35
C ASN A 139 -1.94 -9.15 -1.35
N VAL A 140 -1.54 -8.67 -0.17
CA VAL A 140 -0.46 -7.67 -0.03
C VAL A 140 0.82 -8.17 -0.68
N GLU A 141 1.28 -9.39 -0.34
CA GLU A 141 2.49 -9.95 -0.94
C GLU A 141 2.39 -10.11 -2.46
N ARG A 142 1.29 -10.71 -2.91
CA ARG A 142 1.06 -10.98 -4.32
C ARG A 142 1.07 -9.68 -5.12
N ASP A 143 0.39 -8.67 -4.63
CA ASP A 143 0.28 -7.42 -5.35
C ASP A 143 1.63 -6.68 -5.35
N ILE A 144 2.42 -6.73 -4.25
CA ILE A 144 3.75 -6.08 -4.21
C ILE A 144 4.70 -6.80 -5.17
N ARG A 145 4.73 -8.13 -5.15
CA ARG A 145 5.57 -8.92 -6.07
C ARG A 145 5.19 -8.67 -7.54
N ARG A 146 3.89 -8.52 -7.84
CA ARG A 146 3.43 -8.19 -9.19
C ARG A 146 3.92 -6.81 -9.64
N ASP A 147 3.90 -5.81 -8.76
CA ASP A 147 4.44 -4.48 -9.06
C ASP A 147 5.96 -4.56 -9.31
N LEU A 148 6.70 -5.25 -8.44
CA LEU A 148 8.15 -5.44 -8.59
C LEU A 148 8.53 -6.19 -9.88
N ALA A 149 7.78 -7.25 -10.21
CA ALA A 149 8.00 -8.01 -11.43
C ALA A 149 7.74 -7.17 -12.68
N ARG A 150 6.68 -6.36 -12.67
CA ARG A 150 6.41 -5.39 -13.73
C ARG A 150 7.55 -4.39 -13.86
N ASP A 151 7.98 -3.77 -12.77
CA ASP A 151 9.05 -2.77 -12.79
C ASP A 151 10.37 -3.37 -13.31
N ALA A 152 10.72 -4.60 -12.92
CA ALA A 152 11.88 -5.31 -13.44
C ALA A 152 11.75 -5.68 -14.93
N GLU A 153 10.54 -6.01 -15.41
CA GLU A 153 10.26 -6.23 -16.83
C GLU A 153 10.41 -4.94 -17.64
N TRP A 154 9.90 -3.82 -17.12
CA TRP A 154 10.09 -2.49 -17.70
C TRP A 154 11.57 -2.12 -17.79
N GLN A 155 12.34 -2.30 -16.70
CA GLN A 155 13.77 -2.04 -16.67
C GLN A 155 14.54 -2.92 -17.67
N ARG A 156 14.21 -4.20 -17.79
CA ARG A 156 14.85 -5.08 -18.79
C ARG A 156 14.56 -4.64 -20.23
N ARG A 157 13.33 -4.20 -20.53
CA ARG A 157 12.99 -3.64 -21.84
C ARG A 157 13.78 -2.37 -22.15
N GLN A 158 13.99 -1.50 -21.16
CA GLN A 158 14.78 -0.27 -21.33
C GLN A 158 16.28 -0.55 -21.41
N GLY A 159 16.82 -1.45 -20.58
CA GLY A 159 18.23 -1.85 -20.61
C GLY A 159 18.64 -2.70 -21.81
N ALA A 160 17.68 -3.19 -22.60
CA ALA A 160 17.93 -3.79 -23.92
C ALA A 160 18.27 -2.74 -25.00
N ILE A 161 18.06 -1.45 -24.71
CA ILE A 161 18.59 -0.35 -25.51
C ILE A 161 20.00 -0.08 -24.97
N ASP A 162 21.03 -0.53 -25.69
CA ASP A 162 22.41 -0.14 -25.38
C ASP A 162 22.59 1.35 -25.72
N PRO A 163 22.79 2.25 -24.73
CA PRO A 163 22.96 3.67 -24.99
C PRO A 163 24.19 3.95 -25.86
N ALA A 164 25.21 3.07 -25.82
CA ALA A 164 26.40 3.18 -26.65
C ALA A 164 26.17 2.71 -28.10
N ALA A 165 25.09 1.98 -28.36
CA ALA A 165 24.67 1.58 -29.70
C ALA A 165 23.76 2.63 -30.39
N ILE A 166 23.38 3.70 -29.68
CA ILE A 166 22.65 4.83 -30.27
C ILE A 166 23.67 5.73 -30.99
N PRO A 167 23.61 5.89 -32.32
CA PRO A 167 24.51 6.80 -33.03
C PRO A 167 24.36 8.21 -32.47
N ALA A 168 25.47 8.92 -32.24
CA ALA A 168 25.43 10.31 -31.75
C ALA A 168 24.66 11.24 -32.71
N GLU A 169 24.60 10.91 -34.01
CA GLU A 169 23.81 11.64 -34.99
C GLU A 169 22.29 11.35 -34.92
N ALA A 170 21.87 10.28 -34.23
CA ALA A 170 20.47 9.91 -34.03
C ALA A 170 19.85 10.58 -32.79
N VAL A 171 20.66 11.19 -31.92
CA VAL A 171 20.21 11.90 -30.73
C VAL A 171 19.82 13.32 -31.14
N ASP A 172 18.56 13.49 -31.53
CA ASP A 172 17.97 14.81 -31.69
C ASP A 172 17.94 15.51 -30.33
N ALA A 173 18.85 16.49 -30.16
CA ALA A 173 19.05 17.23 -28.91
C ALA A 173 17.79 17.92 -28.38
N GLY A 174 16.73 18.07 -29.20
CA GLY A 174 15.44 18.61 -28.79
C GLY A 174 14.31 17.59 -28.68
N ALA A 175 14.55 16.30 -28.91
CA ALA A 175 13.51 15.26 -28.86
C ALA A 175 12.92 15.10 -27.47
N ALA A 176 13.75 15.12 -26.42
CA ALA A 176 13.28 15.09 -25.04
C ALA A 176 12.37 16.28 -24.73
N ASP A 177 12.74 17.50 -25.12
CA ASP A 177 11.95 18.71 -24.90
C ASP A 177 10.65 18.75 -25.70
N ARG A 178 10.65 18.24 -26.94
CA ARG A 178 9.43 18.12 -27.76
C ARG A 178 8.50 17.05 -27.19
N LEU A 179 9.05 15.93 -26.72
CA LEU A 179 8.28 14.88 -26.07
C LEU A 179 7.69 15.37 -24.73
N ALA A 180 8.48 16.07 -23.91
CA ALA A 180 8.00 16.66 -22.66
C ALA A 180 6.87 17.67 -22.90
N ARG A 181 7.00 18.55 -23.91
CA ARG A 181 5.92 19.46 -24.32
C ARG A 181 4.66 18.71 -24.77
N SER A 182 4.82 17.72 -25.65
CA SER A 182 3.70 16.91 -26.13
C SER A 182 2.97 16.18 -25.00
N VAL A 183 3.70 15.61 -24.03
CA VAL A 183 3.13 14.97 -22.84
C VAL A 183 2.40 16.00 -21.97
N CYS A 184 2.96 17.19 -21.79
CA CYS A 184 2.31 18.28 -21.07
C CYS A 184 1.02 18.76 -21.75
N ASP A 185 1.02 18.92 -23.07
CA ASP A 185 -0.16 19.33 -23.83
C ASP A 185 -1.27 18.27 -23.77
N ALA A 186 -0.91 16.99 -23.89
CA ALA A 186 -1.86 15.88 -23.87
C ALA A 186 -2.48 15.64 -22.48
N LEU A 187 -1.73 15.88 -21.40
CA LEU A 187 -2.14 15.55 -20.03
C LEU A 187 -2.50 16.75 -19.16
N GLY A 188 -2.25 17.97 -19.66
CA GLY A 188 -2.50 19.22 -18.94
C GLY A 188 -1.86 19.21 -17.54
N ARG A 189 -2.68 19.37 -16.50
CA ARG A 189 -2.24 19.46 -15.09
C ARG A 189 -1.44 18.26 -14.59
N ASP A 190 -1.58 17.09 -15.21
CA ASP A 190 -0.82 15.89 -14.82
C ASP A 190 0.49 15.74 -15.61
N GLY A 191 0.67 16.50 -16.68
CA GLY A 191 1.82 16.42 -17.59
C GLY A 191 3.18 16.60 -16.92
N PRO A 192 3.43 17.72 -16.19
CA PRO A 192 4.72 17.93 -15.53
C PRO A 192 5.08 16.83 -14.52
N LEU A 193 4.07 16.30 -13.82
CA LEU A 193 4.25 15.19 -12.88
C LEU A 193 4.62 13.88 -13.61
N VAL A 194 4.07 13.63 -14.79
CA VAL A 194 4.41 12.46 -15.62
C VAL A 194 5.79 12.61 -16.26
N VAL A 195 6.14 13.79 -16.78
CA VAL A 195 7.48 14.09 -17.31
C VAL A 195 8.55 13.82 -16.26
N ALA A 196 8.38 14.37 -15.05
CA ALA A 196 9.30 14.17 -13.94
C ALA A 196 9.54 12.69 -13.58
N VAL A 197 8.49 11.87 -13.65
CA VAL A 197 8.58 10.46 -13.26
C VAL A 197 9.08 9.58 -14.40
N VAL A 198 8.64 9.84 -15.64
CA VAL A 198 8.84 8.94 -16.78
C VAL A 198 10.03 9.35 -17.65
N LEU A 199 10.21 10.66 -17.88
CA LEU A 199 11.30 11.19 -18.71
C LEU A 199 12.52 11.53 -17.86
N ASP A 200 12.32 12.20 -16.71
CA ASP A 200 13.44 12.61 -15.83
C ASP A 200 13.86 11.50 -14.85
N GLY A 201 13.15 10.37 -14.85
CA GLY A 201 13.48 9.19 -14.05
C GLY A 201 13.33 9.37 -12.53
N LEU A 202 12.67 10.43 -12.07
CA LEU A 202 12.46 10.64 -10.64
C LEU A 202 11.53 9.58 -10.05
N SER A 203 11.85 9.12 -8.84
CA SER A 203 10.91 8.29 -8.09
C SER A 203 9.61 9.07 -7.84
N ARG A 204 8.48 8.36 -7.80
CA ARG A 204 7.15 8.97 -7.53
C ARG A 204 7.13 9.72 -6.19
N LYS A 205 7.91 9.27 -5.21
CA LYS A 205 8.07 9.93 -3.90
C LYS A 205 8.83 11.25 -4.02
N THR A 206 9.93 11.28 -4.79
CA THR A 206 10.70 12.49 -5.03
C THR A 206 9.89 13.50 -5.83
N ALA A 207 9.21 13.07 -6.89
CA ALA A 207 8.31 13.91 -7.67
C ALA A 207 7.14 14.44 -6.82
N ALA A 208 6.52 13.61 -5.99
CA ALA A 208 5.45 14.05 -5.08
C ALA A 208 5.90 15.21 -4.19
N ARG A 209 7.10 15.12 -3.61
CA ARG A 209 7.67 16.18 -2.79
C ARG A 209 7.90 17.47 -3.60
N PHE A 210 8.45 17.36 -4.80
CA PHE A 210 8.67 18.51 -5.69
C PHE A 210 7.37 19.23 -6.06
N TYR A 211 6.28 18.48 -6.25
CA TYR A 211 4.98 19.02 -6.64
C TYR A 211 4.02 19.28 -5.47
N GLY A 212 4.49 19.19 -4.22
CA GLY A 212 3.65 19.44 -3.03
C GLY A 212 2.51 18.45 -2.84
N LEU A 213 2.68 17.20 -3.29
CA LEU A 213 1.68 16.13 -3.23
C LEU A 213 2.06 15.07 -2.19
N SER A 214 1.06 14.35 -1.68
CA SER A 214 1.32 13.09 -1.00
C SER A 214 1.78 12.01 -1.98
N HIS A 215 2.53 11.02 -1.50
CA HIS A 215 3.00 9.90 -2.33
C HIS A 215 1.84 9.16 -3.02
N ASP A 216 0.75 8.89 -2.30
CA ASP A 216 -0.44 8.22 -2.85
C ASP A 216 -1.17 9.08 -3.89
N ALA A 217 -1.27 10.40 -3.67
CA ALA A 217 -1.85 11.32 -4.64
C ALA A 217 -1.03 11.33 -5.94
N ALA A 218 0.30 11.36 -5.85
CA ALA A 218 1.18 11.27 -7.00
C ALA A 218 1.04 9.92 -7.73
N ARG A 219 1.03 8.80 -6.99
CA ARG A 219 0.80 7.45 -7.56
C ARG A 219 -0.50 7.40 -8.36
N LYS A 220 -1.61 7.85 -7.78
CA LYS A 220 -2.94 7.84 -8.44
C LYS A 220 -2.99 8.75 -9.66
N ARG A 221 -2.41 9.96 -9.58
CA ARG A 221 -2.39 10.92 -10.70
C ARG A 221 -1.57 10.39 -11.88
N VAL A 222 -0.35 9.93 -11.62
CA VAL A 222 0.52 9.32 -12.66
C VAL A 222 -0.17 8.10 -13.26
N GLY A 223 -0.76 7.22 -12.44
CA GLY A 223 -1.47 6.04 -12.94
C GLY A 223 -2.64 6.38 -13.87
N ARG A 224 -3.49 7.35 -13.50
CA ARG A 224 -4.59 7.82 -14.36
C ARG A 224 -4.08 8.47 -15.64
N ALA A 225 -3.05 9.29 -15.56
CA ALA A 225 -2.49 9.98 -16.71
C ALA A 225 -1.87 9.00 -17.73
N MET A 226 -1.12 7.98 -17.25
CA MET A 226 -0.59 6.92 -18.10
C MET A 226 -1.70 6.08 -18.75
N ALA A 227 -2.80 5.82 -18.03
CA ALA A 227 -3.96 5.13 -18.61
C ALA A 227 -4.63 5.94 -19.73
N ARG A 228 -4.67 7.28 -19.61
CA ARG A 228 -5.19 8.18 -20.65
C ARG A 228 -4.28 8.21 -21.88
N LEU A 229 -2.95 8.25 -21.68
CA LEU A 229 -2.00 8.14 -22.80
C LEU A 229 -2.19 6.82 -23.55
N ALA A 230 -2.25 5.69 -22.83
CA ALA A 230 -2.47 4.38 -23.46
C ALA A 230 -3.76 4.29 -24.27
N GLN A 231 -4.84 4.95 -23.83
CA GLN A 231 -6.11 5.01 -24.56
C GLN A 231 -6.05 5.89 -25.82
N ASN A 232 -5.21 6.93 -25.80
CA ASN A 232 -5.05 7.84 -26.93
C ASN A 232 -4.07 7.30 -27.98
N SER A 233 -3.06 6.53 -27.56
CA SER A 233 -2.09 5.88 -28.45
C SER A 233 -2.67 4.73 -29.29
N GLY A 234 -3.82 4.17 -28.91
CA GLY A 234 -4.51 3.11 -29.66
C GLY A 234 -5.54 3.61 -30.69
N LYS A 235 -5.65 4.93 -30.89
CA LYS A 235 -6.60 5.57 -31.82
C LYS A 235 -5.92 6.32 -32.98
N SER A 236 -4.61 6.17 -33.14
CA SER A 236 -3.82 6.77 -34.22
C SER A 236 -3.43 5.74 -35.27
#